data_AF-A0A533YTA4-F1
#
_entry.id   AF-A0A533YTA4-F1
#
_cell.length_a   1.000
_cell.length_b   1.000
_cell.length_c   1.000
_cell.angle_alpha   90.00
_cell.angle_beta   90.00
_cell.angle_gamma   90.00
#
_symmetry.space_group_name_H-M   'P 1'
#
loop_
_entity.id
_entity.type
_entity.pdbx_description
1 polymer ?
#
loop_
_entity_poly.entity_id
_entity_poly.type
_entity_poly.pdbx_seq_one_letter_code
_entity_poly.pdbx_strand_id
1 'polypeptide(L)'
;ADEIRVLLSDKRELKAKVVGTDPKTDIAVIQVEAKDLPTIPWADSDKLQVGEYVLAIGNPFGLNQTVTMGIISAVGRANVGIAEYEDFIQTDAAINPGNSGGALVNARGELIGINTAIFSQSGGYMGIGFAVPSNMVRSVMEQLLKGGKVVRGYLGVSIQELTQDLAKQFGASETKGVLISDVLADSPARRARLERGDVIIEFDGRIVENPTQFRNLVAQTPIGKKAHIRLIRNGQTKELDVTIAEQPKNMAQAESPGDSNEEARSSGAFAGLDVRELTPELARRFNLSRDGQGGVVVARVADGSPAGEAGVQVGDVITEVNRKPIATLRDFQNVMDKLLPKDPALVLVHRNGRNLYLTIKP
;
A
#
# COMPACT_ATOMS: atom_id res chain seq x y z
N ALA A 1 21.20 22.94 -18.97
CA ALA A 1 21.25 21.91 -17.92
C ALA A 1 21.37 22.66 -16.61
N ASP A 2 20.42 22.45 -15.71
CA ASP A 2 20.44 23.11 -14.42
C ASP A 2 21.62 22.56 -13.60
N GLU A 3 22.43 23.48 -13.06
CA GLU A 3 23.65 23.14 -12.32
C GLU A 3 23.28 22.86 -10.86
N ILE A 4 23.66 21.69 -10.34
CA ILE A 4 23.49 21.35 -8.91
C ILE A 4 24.79 21.67 -8.17
N ARG A 5 24.67 22.42 -7.07
CA ARG A 5 25.78 22.72 -6.16
C ARG A 5 25.47 22.28 -4.74
N VAL A 6 26.49 21.79 -4.05
CA VAL A 6 26.43 21.34 -2.67
C VAL A 6 27.34 22.23 -1.84
N LEU A 7 26.77 22.87 -0.82
CA LEU A 7 27.51 23.64 0.18
C LEU A 7 27.69 22.78 1.44
N LEU A 8 28.93 22.51 1.82
CA LEU A 8 29.28 21.75 3.02
C LEU A 8 29.29 22.66 4.26
N SER A 9 29.24 22.06 5.45
CA SER A 9 29.31 22.77 6.73
C SER A 9 30.64 23.50 6.96
N ASP A 10 31.72 23.05 6.32
CA ASP A 10 33.02 23.73 6.27
C ASP A 10 33.10 24.85 5.21
N LYS A 11 31.97 25.18 4.58
CA LYS A 11 31.79 26.21 3.54
C LYS A 11 32.39 25.88 2.19
N ARG A 12 32.91 24.65 1.95
CA ARG A 12 33.27 24.22 0.60
C ARG A 12 32.02 24.14 -0.28
N GLU A 13 32.09 24.71 -1.47
CA GLU A 13 31.06 24.61 -2.50
C GLU A 13 31.54 23.65 -3.59
N LEU A 14 30.74 22.62 -3.86
CA LEU A 14 31.08 21.54 -4.77
C LEU A 14 30.03 21.41 -5.87
N LYS A 15 30.46 21.23 -7.11
CA LYS A 15 29.57 20.87 -8.21
C LYS A 15 29.15 19.40 -8.07
N ALA A 16 27.86 19.14 -8.19
CA ALA A 16 27.30 17.81 -8.12
C ALA A 16 26.78 17.32 -9.47
N LYS A 17 26.81 16.01 -9.68
CA LYS A 17 26.18 15.31 -10.80
C LYS A 17 25.12 14.37 -10.25
N VAL A 18 24.00 14.24 -10.96
CA VAL A 18 22.98 13.25 -10.62
C VAL A 18 23.48 11.87 -11.05
N VAL A 19 23.51 10.91 -10.13
CA VAL A 19 23.81 9.50 -10.41
C VAL A 19 22.53 8.78 -10.86
N GLY A 20 21.41 9.08 -10.20
CA GLY A 20 20.10 8.55 -10.54
C GLY A 20 19.01 9.07 -9.61
N THR A 21 17.76 8.87 -10.02
CA THR A 21 16.57 9.28 -9.26
C THR A 21 15.55 8.15 -9.24
N ASP A 22 14.78 8.07 -8.16
CA ASP A 22 13.61 7.22 -8.04
C ASP A 22 12.42 8.06 -7.55
N PRO A 23 11.66 8.68 -8.48
CA PRO A 23 10.52 9.53 -8.13
C PRO A 23 9.45 8.81 -7.31
N LYS A 24 9.35 7.48 -7.44
CA LYS A 24 8.35 6.65 -6.77
C LYS A 24 8.55 6.53 -5.26
N THR A 25 9.76 6.78 -4.75
CA THR A 25 10.08 6.85 -3.31
C THR A 25 10.56 8.24 -2.90
N ASP A 26 10.61 9.19 -3.84
CA ASP A 26 11.20 10.53 -3.65
C ASP A 26 12.65 10.53 -3.17
N ILE A 27 13.50 9.69 -3.78
CA ILE A 27 14.94 9.58 -3.45
C ILE A 27 15.80 9.83 -4.69
N ALA A 28 16.90 10.55 -4.51
CA ALA A 28 17.92 10.77 -5.53
C ALA A 28 19.32 10.53 -4.95
N VAL A 29 20.24 10.09 -5.81
CA VAL A 29 21.66 10.00 -5.48
C VAL A 29 22.42 10.99 -6.34
N ILE A 30 23.20 11.85 -5.69
CA ILE A 30 24.11 12.78 -6.33
C ILE A 30 25.56 12.43 -5.98
N GLN A 31 26.48 12.82 -6.84
CA GLN A 31 27.91 12.64 -6.68
C GLN A 31 28.62 13.98 -6.71
N VAL A 32 29.54 14.18 -5.77
CA VAL A 32 30.49 15.30 -5.74
C VAL A 32 31.92 14.77 -5.83
N GLU A 33 32.81 15.52 -6.46
CA GLU A 33 34.22 15.17 -6.58
C GLU A 33 35.03 15.93 -5.52
N ALA A 34 35.26 15.29 -4.36
CA ALA A 34 36.03 15.86 -3.25
C ALA A 34 36.64 14.75 -2.36
N LYS A 35 37.61 15.13 -1.54
CA LYS A 35 38.23 14.27 -0.51
C LYS A 35 37.81 14.74 0.89
N ASP A 36 38.01 13.87 1.88
CA ASP A 36 37.79 14.16 3.30
C ASP A 36 36.36 14.68 3.56
N LEU A 37 35.39 13.92 3.04
CA LEU A 37 33.97 14.20 3.23
C LEU A 37 33.48 13.51 4.51
N PRO A 38 32.73 14.21 5.38
CA PRO A 38 32.10 13.57 6.54
C PRO A 38 31.03 12.57 6.08
N THR A 39 30.89 11.48 6.82
CA THR A 39 29.85 10.46 6.60
C THR A 39 28.98 10.31 7.82
N ILE A 40 27.76 9.80 7.64
CA ILE A 40 26.84 9.52 8.73
C ILE A 40 26.76 8.00 8.97
N PRO A 41 26.82 7.53 10.24
CA PRO A 41 26.49 6.15 10.54
C PRO A 41 25.00 5.92 10.31
N TRP A 42 24.62 4.69 10.01
CA TRP A 42 23.24 4.35 9.70
C TRP A 42 22.65 3.49 10.80
N ALA A 43 21.39 3.74 11.13
CA ALA A 43 20.60 2.85 11.98
C ALA A 43 19.63 2.03 11.14
N ASP A 44 19.20 0.91 11.73
CA ASP A 44 18.15 0.05 11.20
C ASP A 44 16.78 0.66 11.52
N SER A 45 16.13 1.24 10.49
CA SER A 45 14.84 1.92 10.68
C SER A 45 13.69 0.97 11.05
N ASP A 46 13.85 -0.34 10.84
CA ASP A 46 12.81 -1.34 11.18
C ASP A 46 12.71 -1.56 12.69
N LYS A 47 13.68 -1.05 13.48
CA LYS A 47 13.74 -1.17 14.94
C LYS A 47 13.23 0.07 15.68
N LEU A 48 12.81 1.09 14.95
CA LEU A 48 12.37 2.34 15.54
C LEU A 48 11.07 2.17 16.32
N GLN A 49 11.00 2.81 17.48
CA GLN A 49 9.82 2.85 18.33
C GLN A 49 9.25 4.25 18.44
N VAL A 50 7.92 4.32 18.51
CA VAL A 50 7.21 5.57 18.79
C VAL A 50 7.65 6.11 20.15
N GLY A 51 7.93 7.41 20.22
CA GLY A 51 8.44 8.10 21.40
C GLY A 51 9.96 8.24 21.48
N GLU A 52 10.72 7.59 20.60
CA GLU A 52 12.18 7.82 20.52
C GLU A 52 12.49 9.27 20.12
N TYR A 53 13.47 9.88 20.79
CA TYR A 53 13.96 11.22 20.43
C TYR A 53 14.70 11.21 19.09
N VAL A 54 14.42 12.24 18.31
CA VAL A 54 15.04 12.45 16.99
C VAL A 54 15.46 13.89 16.81
N LEU A 55 16.45 14.08 15.94
CA LEU A 55 16.87 15.38 15.44
C LEU A 55 16.66 15.43 13.93
N ALA A 56 15.97 16.45 13.44
CA ALA A 56 15.89 16.76 12.02
C ALA A 56 16.92 17.84 11.68
N ILE A 57 17.72 17.59 10.64
CA ILE A 57 18.83 18.44 10.21
C ILE A 57 18.61 18.81 8.75
N GLY A 58 18.63 20.11 8.44
CA GLY A 58 18.42 20.59 7.07
C GLY A 58 18.79 22.06 6.92
N ASN A 59 18.39 22.69 5.82
CA ASN A 59 18.63 24.12 5.57
C ASN A 59 17.29 24.86 5.33
N PRO A 60 16.41 24.93 6.35
CA PRO A 60 15.12 25.59 6.19
C PRO A 60 15.28 27.04 5.77
N PHE A 61 14.55 27.43 4.73
CA PHE A 61 14.54 28.81 4.19
C PHE A 61 15.92 29.37 3.80
N GLY A 62 16.94 28.51 3.62
CA GLY A 62 18.30 28.94 3.26
C GLY A 62 19.09 29.60 4.40
N LEU A 63 18.68 29.42 5.66
CA LEU A 63 19.29 30.07 6.84
C LEU A 63 20.65 29.51 7.28
N ASN A 64 21.20 28.54 6.54
CA ASN A 64 22.35 27.71 6.85
C ASN A 64 22.08 26.73 8.01
N GLN A 65 22.30 25.43 7.75
CA GLN A 65 22.18 24.26 8.64
C GLN A 65 21.46 24.50 9.99
N THR A 66 20.19 24.10 10.05
CA THR A 66 19.36 24.14 11.27
C THR A 66 19.13 22.73 11.78
N VAL A 67 19.12 22.60 13.11
CA VAL A 67 18.74 21.37 13.82
C VAL A 67 17.46 21.64 14.60
N THR A 68 16.49 20.75 14.47
CA THR A 68 15.27 20.74 15.28
C THR A 68 15.13 19.41 15.99
N MET A 69 14.51 19.41 17.17
CA MET A 69 14.32 18.21 17.98
C MET A 69 12.84 17.84 18.02
N GLY A 70 12.56 16.55 18.03
CA GLY A 70 11.24 16.00 18.28
C GLY A 70 11.34 14.54 18.71
N ILE A 71 10.26 13.82 18.51
CA ILE A 71 10.15 12.38 18.71
C ILE A 71 9.61 11.69 17.45
N ILE A 72 9.71 10.37 17.42
CA ILE A 72 8.96 9.54 16.47
C ILE A 72 7.50 9.52 16.93
N SER A 73 6.61 10.12 16.14
CA SER A 73 5.17 10.13 16.41
C SER A 73 4.45 8.89 15.88
N ALA A 74 4.95 8.33 14.77
CA ALA A 74 4.46 7.08 14.18
C ALA A 74 5.52 6.48 13.24
N VAL A 75 5.43 5.18 12.99
CA VAL A 75 6.19 4.47 11.95
C VAL A 75 5.21 3.84 10.95
N GLY A 76 5.68 3.58 9.73
CA GLY A 76 4.88 2.90 8.71
C GLY A 76 3.70 3.72 8.18
N ARG A 77 3.81 5.06 8.18
CA ARG A 77 2.76 5.91 7.61
C ARG A 77 2.70 5.76 6.10
N ALA A 78 1.52 5.41 5.62
CA ALA A 78 1.20 5.20 4.22
C ALA A 78 -0.10 5.91 3.84
N ASN A 79 -0.37 6.01 2.55
CA ASN A 79 -1.53 6.67 1.94
C ASN A 79 -1.61 8.17 2.28
N VAL A 80 -0.45 8.81 2.44
CA VAL A 80 -0.32 10.25 2.62
C VAL A 80 -0.44 10.98 1.28
N GLY A 81 -0.08 10.32 0.18
CA GLY A 81 -0.17 10.85 -1.19
C GLY A 81 1.03 11.72 -1.59
N ILE A 82 2.17 11.53 -0.93
CA ILE A 82 3.46 12.19 -1.22
C ILE A 82 4.24 11.38 -2.26
N ALA A 83 4.25 10.05 -2.14
CA ALA A 83 4.99 9.15 -3.04
C ALA A 83 4.15 7.91 -3.39
N GLU A 84 4.57 7.16 -4.43
CA GLU A 84 3.88 5.91 -4.79
C GLU A 84 4.16 4.81 -3.77
N TYR A 85 5.40 4.72 -3.29
CA TYR A 85 5.86 3.76 -2.28
C TYR A 85 6.13 4.50 -0.97
N GLU A 86 5.16 4.46 -0.08
CA GLU A 86 5.19 5.18 1.20
C GLU A 86 5.36 4.21 2.35
N ASP A 87 6.21 4.59 3.30
CA ASP A 87 6.45 3.90 4.57
C ASP A 87 7.01 4.88 5.61
N PHE A 88 6.45 6.09 5.64
CA PHE A 88 7.11 7.22 6.28
C PHE A 88 7.24 7.04 7.80
N ILE A 89 8.37 7.50 8.32
CA ILE A 89 8.52 7.85 9.74
C ILE A 89 7.82 9.20 9.92
N GLN A 90 6.88 9.27 10.85
CA GLN A 90 6.27 10.53 11.26
C GLN A 90 7.02 11.08 12.47
N THR A 91 7.31 12.38 12.45
CA THR A 91 7.92 13.09 13.57
C THR A 91 7.25 14.44 13.81
N ASP A 92 7.28 14.89 15.06
CA ASP A 92 6.96 16.25 15.45
C ASP A 92 8.20 17.15 15.50
N ALA A 93 9.40 16.69 15.09
CA ALA A 93 10.51 17.60 14.85
C ALA A 93 10.11 18.63 13.79
N ALA A 94 10.46 19.90 14.02
CA ALA A 94 10.05 20.96 13.11
C ALA A 94 10.73 20.80 11.75
N ILE A 95 9.93 20.45 10.74
CA ILE A 95 10.33 20.31 9.33
C ILE A 95 9.61 21.41 8.53
N ASN A 96 10.37 22.17 7.76
CA ASN A 96 9.90 23.24 6.87
C ASN A 96 10.59 23.15 5.51
N PRO A 97 10.08 23.82 4.45
CA PRO A 97 10.77 23.90 3.16
C PRO A 97 12.26 24.24 3.31
N GLY A 98 13.11 23.43 2.69
CA GLY A 98 14.57 23.45 2.85
C GLY A 98 15.13 22.38 3.80
N ASN A 99 14.28 21.67 4.56
CA ASN A 99 14.68 20.43 5.23
C ASN A 99 14.60 19.20 4.33
N SER A 100 13.82 19.23 3.24
CA SER A 100 13.69 18.12 2.31
C SER A 100 15.07 17.69 1.77
N GLY A 101 15.33 16.38 1.81
CA GLY A 101 16.64 15.78 1.52
C GLY A 101 17.62 15.78 2.70
N GLY A 102 17.29 16.48 3.80
CA GLY A 102 18.06 16.51 5.03
C GLY A 102 17.89 15.24 5.88
N ALA A 103 18.73 15.10 6.90
CA ALA A 103 18.78 13.90 7.74
C ALA A 103 17.73 13.96 8.87
N LEU A 104 17.10 12.82 9.14
CA LEU A 104 16.48 12.51 10.43
C LEU A 104 17.39 11.52 11.15
N VAL A 105 17.83 11.86 12.35
CA VAL A 105 18.78 11.04 13.13
C VAL A 105 18.22 10.72 14.50
N ASN A 106 18.61 9.56 15.05
CA ASN A 106 18.30 9.22 16.44
C ASN A 106 19.23 9.96 17.42
N ALA A 107 19.01 9.78 18.72
CA ALA A 107 19.83 10.37 19.79
C ALA A 107 21.32 9.96 19.76
N ARG A 108 21.71 8.93 19.00
CA ARG A 108 23.12 8.51 18.79
C ARG A 108 23.76 9.17 17.55
N GLY A 109 23.01 9.97 16.80
CA GLY A 109 23.47 10.58 15.56
C GLY A 109 23.49 9.63 14.37
N GLU A 110 22.80 8.50 14.45
CA GLU A 110 22.67 7.54 13.35
C GLU A 110 21.48 7.92 12.46
N LEU A 111 21.66 7.84 11.14
CA LEU A 111 20.63 8.12 10.16
C LEU A 111 19.50 7.09 10.25
N ILE A 112 18.31 7.58 10.55
CA ILE A 112 17.08 6.77 10.61
C ILE A 112 16.11 7.09 9.47
N GLY A 113 16.25 8.25 8.82
CA GLY A 113 15.47 8.59 7.63
C GLY A 113 15.93 9.86 6.93
N ILE A 114 15.34 10.13 5.77
CA ILE A 114 15.55 11.36 4.99
C ILE A 114 14.26 12.17 5.02
N ASN A 115 14.34 13.42 5.48
CA ASN A 115 13.17 14.31 5.56
C ASN A 115 12.63 14.57 4.17
N THR A 116 11.32 14.45 4.00
CA THR A 116 10.68 14.50 2.67
C THR A 116 9.65 15.61 2.61
N ALA A 117 8.64 15.56 3.47
CA ALA A 117 7.48 16.43 3.39
C ALA A 117 6.86 16.71 4.77
N ILE A 118 5.83 17.54 4.77
CA ILE A 118 4.99 17.83 5.92
C ILE A 118 3.52 17.70 5.53
N PHE A 119 2.68 17.38 6.52
CA PHE A 119 1.26 17.66 6.39
C PHE A 119 1.00 19.10 6.82
N SER A 120 0.45 19.92 5.93
CA SER A 120 0.16 21.32 6.22
C SER A 120 -1.02 21.86 5.42
N GLN A 121 -1.86 22.66 6.07
CA GLN A 121 -2.91 23.45 5.41
C GLN A 121 -2.44 24.86 5.06
N SER A 122 -1.40 25.36 5.74
CA SER A 122 -0.86 26.73 5.56
C SER A 122 0.41 26.77 4.71
N GLY A 123 1.02 25.62 4.44
CA GLY A 123 2.37 25.48 3.86
C GLY A 123 3.51 25.56 4.89
N GLY A 124 3.21 25.88 6.16
CA GLY A 124 4.16 25.85 7.27
C GLY A 124 4.06 24.59 8.13
N TYR A 125 5.08 24.32 8.93
CA TYR A 125 5.06 23.24 9.93
C TYR A 125 3.86 23.34 10.89
N MET A 126 3.17 22.23 11.14
CA MET A 126 1.99 22.14 12.02
C MET A 126 2.02 20.92 12.95
N GLY A 127 3.21 20.41 13.31
CA GLY A 127 3.32 19.23 14.19
C GLY A 127 3.53 17.90 13.47
N ILE A 128 3.48 17.87 12.14
CA ILE A 128 3.47 16.62 11.36
C ILE A 128 4.48 16.71 10.21
N GLY A 129 5.64 16.08 10.41
CA GLY A 129 6.67 15.87 9.41
C GLY A 129 6.84 14.40 9.03
N PHE A 130 7.33 14.15 7.81
CA PHE A 130 7.54 12.81 7.27
C PHE A 130 8.97 12.63 6.75
N ALA A 131 9.54 11.47 7.03
CA ALA A 131 10.84 11.05 6.52
C ALA A 131 10.78 9.64 5.90
N VAL A 132 11.44 9.43 4.76
CA VAL A 132 11.62 8.09 4.18
C VAL A 132 12.59 7.29 5.07
N PRO A 133 12.27 6.06 5.49
CA PRO A 133 13.12 5.26 6.36
C PRO A 133 14.51 4.96 5.77
N SER A 134 15.54 4.92 6.63
CA SER A 134 16.93 4.67 6.23
C SER A 134 17.12 3.34 5.48
N ASN A 135 16.38 2.28 5.82
CA ASN A 135 16.46 1.01 5.11
C ASN A 135 15.94 1.12 3.67
N MET A 136 14.85 1.86 3.45
CA MET A 136 14.33 2.11 2.10
C MET A 136 15.31 2.98 1.30
N VAL A 137 15.83 4.06 1.91
CA VAL A 137 16.85 4.93 1.30
C VAL A 137 18.07 4.13 0.87
N ARG A 138 18.58 3.25 1.74
CA ARG A 138 19.74 2.41 1.44
C ARG A 138 19.48 1.48 0.25
N SER A 139 18.35 0.79 0.24
CA SER A 139 17.98 -0.12 -0.87
C SER A 139 17.90 0.62 -2.21
N VAL A 140 17.25 1.79 -2.23
CA VAL A 140 17.15 2.64 -3.43
C VAL A 140 18.54 3.14 -3.86
N MET A 141 19.33 3.66 -2.92
CA MET A 141 20.67 4.16 -3.17
C MET A 141 21.57 3.09 -3.80
N GLU A 142 21.60 1.88 -3.24
CA GLU A 142 22.40 0.78 -3.77
C GLU A 142 22.01 0.39 -5.20
N GLN A 143 20.72 0.42 -5.53
CA GLN A 143 20.25 0.14 -6.90
C GLN A 143 20.62 1.25 -7.88
N LEU A 144 20.45 2.51 -7.48
CA LEU A 144 20.84 3.67 -8.29
C LEU A 144 22.35 3.69 -8.55
N LEU A 145 23.18 3.34 -7.55
CA LEU A 145 24.63 3.23 -7.72
C LEU A 145 25.04 2.08 -8.65
N LYS A 146 24.35 0.94 -8.61
CA LYS A 146 24.69 -0.24 -9.43
C LYS A 146 24.22 -0.13 -10.88
N GLY A 147 23.03 0.41 -11.11
CA GLY A 147 22.35 0.32 -12.41
C GLY A 147 21.70 1.61 -12.89
N GLY A 148 21.83 2.72 -12.15
CA GLY A 148 21.23 4.01 -12.49
C GLY A 148 19.71 4.08 -12.40
N LYS A 149 19.04 2.97 -12.03
CA LYS A 149 17.58 2.87 -11.92
C LYS A 149 17.18 1.88 -10.82
N VAL A 150 16.00 2.09 -10.25
CA VAL A 150 15.38 1.16 -9.29
C VAL A 150 14.52 0.16 -10.05
N VAL A 151 14.71 -1.13 -9.77
CA VAL A 151 13.93 -2.23 -10.33
C VAL A 151 13.10 -2.84 -9.20
N ARG A 152 11.78 -2.93 -9.41
CA ARG A 152 10.85 -3.34 -8.36
C ARG A 152 10.40 -4.78 -8.55
N GLY A 153 10.43 -5.52 -7.45
CA GLY A 153 9.84 -6.84 -7.36
C GLY A 153 8.33 -6.82 -7.54
N TYR A 154 7.81 -7.90 -8.11
CA TYR A 154 6.41 -8.08 -8.43
C TYR A 154 5.98 -9.51 -8.16
N LEU A 155 4.83 -9.65 -7.50
CA LEU A 155 4.17 -10.95 -7.24
C LEU A 155 2.99 -11.22 -8.15
N GLY A 156 2.27 -10.16 -8.56
CA GLY A 156 1.03 -10.25 -9.34
C GLY A 156 -0.17 -10.71 -8.52
N VAL A 157 -0.42 -10.02 -7.42
CA VAL A 157 -1.60 -10.21 -6.56
C VAL A 157 -2.32 -8.88 -6.38
N SER A 158 -3.63 -8.94 -6.23
CA SER A 158 -4.42 -7.86 -5.66
C SER A 158 -4.58 -8.12 -4.17
N ILE A 159 -4.36 -7.08 -3.38
CA ILE A 159 -4.30 -7.17 -1.93
C ILE A 159 -5.28 -6.18 -1.31
N GLN A 160 -5.81 -6.53 -0.15
CA GLN A 160 -6.67 -5.67 0.64
C GLN A 160 -6.35 -5.79 2.13
N GLU A 161 -6.78 -4.80 2.88
CA GLU A 161 -6.68 -4.79 4.33
C GLU A 161 -7.50 -5.92 4.95
N LEU A 162 -6.96 -6.54 6.00
CA LEU A 162 -7.62 -7.58 6.75
C LEU A 162 -8.44 -6.97 7.90
N THR A 163 -9.68 -6.58 7.59
CA THR A 163 -10.61 -6.11 8.62
C THR A 163 -10.95 -7.22 9.62
N GLN A 164 -11.49 -6.87 10.78
CA GLN A 164 -11.87 -7.84 11.81
C GLN A 164 -12.87 -8.89 11.32
N ASP A 165 -13.76 -8.50 10.41
CA ASP A 165 -14.75 -9.42 9.85
C ASP A 165 -14.12 -10.38 8.84
N LEU A 166 -13.23 -9.86 7.98
CA LEU A 166 -12.48 -10.68 7.05
C LEU A 166 -11.56 -11.66 7.80
N ALA A 167 -10.89 -11.21 8.87
CA ALA A 167 -10.08 -12.10 9.71
C ALA A 167 -10.89 -13.30 10.20
N LYS A 168 -12.08 -13.08 10.77
CA LYS A 168 -12.98 -14.14 11.22
C LYS A 168 -13.41 -15.08 10.08
N GLN A 169 -13.76 -14.53 8.92
CA GLN A 169 -14.25 -15.33 7.78
C GLN A 169 -13.17 -16.11 7.03
N PHE A 170 -11.92 -15.67 7.11
CA PHE A 170 -10.76 -16.34 6.50
C PHE A 170 -9.94 -17.16 7.50
N GLY A 171 -10.34 -17.17 8.78
CA GLY A 171 -9.74 -18.00 9.83
C GLY A 171 -8.43 -17.44 10.38
N ALA A 172 -8.22 -16.13 10.28
CA ALA A 172 -7.14 -15.43 10.96
C ALA A 172 -7.57 -15.07 12.39
N SER A 173 -6.70 -15.34 13.37
CA SER A 173 -6.93 -15.01 14.78
C SER A 173 -6.79 -13.51 15.08
N GLU A 174 -6.06 -12.80 14.23
CA GLU A 174 -5.74 -11.39 14.38
C GLU A 174 -6.05 -10.65 13.07
N THR A 175 -6.16 -9.32 13.14
CA THR A 175 -6.26 -8.43 11.97
C THR A 175 -4.90 -8.09 11.36
N LYS A 176 -3.82 -8.72 11.85
CA LYS A 176 -2.50 -8.58 11.28
C LYS A 176 -2.38 -9.46 10.05
N GLY A 177 -2.01 -8.84 8.93
CA GLY A 177 -1.80 -9.54 7.67
C GLY A 177 -2.49 -8.85 6.50
N VAL A 178 -2.37 -9.49 5.35
CA VAL A 178 -2.87 -8.95 4.08
C VAL A 178 -3.66 -10.02 3.35
N LEU A 179 -4.92 -9.72 3.06
CA LEU A 179 -5.78 -10.61 2.31
C LEU A 179 -5.51 -10.48 0.81
N ILE A 180 -5.28 -11.61 0.15
CA ILE A 180 -5.20 -11.69 -1.31
C ILE A 180 -6.62 -11.72 -1.89
N SER A 181 -7.04 -10.63 -2.51
CA SER A 181 -8.35 -10.52 -3.16
C SER A 181 -8.35 -11.07 -4.58
N ASP A 182 -7.18 -11.13 -5.23
CA ASP A 182 -7.01 -11.77 -6.52
C ASP A 182 -5.57 -12.20 -6.79
N VAL A 183 -5.40 -13.18 -7.66
CA VAL A 183 -4.08 -13.63 -8.14
C VAL A 183 -4.09 -13.55 -9.66
N LEU A 184 -3.28 -12.66 -10.20
CA LEU A 184 -3.24 -12.40 -11.64
C LEU A 184 -2.77 -13.64 -12.41
N ALA A 185 -3.32 -13.83 -13.61
CA ALA A 185 -2.84 -14.83 -14.54
C ALA A 185 -1.36 -14.58 -14.89
N ASP A 186 -0.62 -15.65 -15.18
CA ASP A 186 0.79 -15.61 -15.57
C ASP A 186 1.75 -14.90 -14.58
N SER A 187 1.33 -14.76 -13.32
CA SER A 187 2.09 -14.12 -12.27
C SER A 187 3.02 -15.07 -11.49
N PRO A 188 4.07 -14.55 -10.84
CA PRO A 188 4.84 -15.30 -9.85
C PRO A 188 3.99 -15.95 -8.76
N ALA A 189 2.99 -15.23 -8.24
CA ALA A 189 2.08 -15.73 -7.22
C ALA A 189 1.28 -16.93 -7.71
N ARG A 190 0.76 -16.88 -8.95
CA ARG A 190 0.06 -18.00 -9.56
C ARG A 190 0.95 -19.23 -9.69
N ARG A 191 2.20 -19.05 -10.15
CA ARG A 191 3.18 -20.14 -10.25
C ARG A 191 3.55 -20.75 -8.89
N ALA A 192 3.58 -19.92 -7.85
CA ALA A 192 3.81 -20.34 -6.47
C ALA A 192 2.58 -20.95 -5.78
N ARG A 193 1.44 -21.02 -6.48
CA ARG A 193 0.16 -21.54 -5.94
C ARG A 193 -0.41 -20.72 -4.78
N LEU A 194 -0.15 -19.40 -4.79
CA LEU A 194 -0.96 -18.46 -4.01
C LEU A 194 -2.37 -18.43 -4.59
N GLU A 195 -3.35 -18.28 -3.71
CA GLU A 195 -4.77 -18.36 -4.03
C GLU A 195 -5.51 -17.13 -3.50
N ARG A 196 -6.63 -16.80 -4.14
CA ARG A 196 -7.59 -15.83 -3.60
C ARG A 196 -8.08 -16.32 -2.24
N GLY A 197 -8.13 -15.43 -1.25
CA GLY A 197 -8.52 -15.76 0.11
C GLY A 197 -7.35 -16.17 1.01
N ASP A 198 -6.13 -16.26 0.49
CA ASP A 198 -4.93 -16.39 1.33
C ASP A 198 -4.73 -15.10 2.13
N VAL A 199 -4.41 -15.26 3.42
CA VAL A 199 -4.00 -14.16 4.29
C VAL A 199 -2.51 -14.26 4.52
N ILE A 200 -1.73 -13.36 3.93
CA ILE A 200 -0.27 -13.30 4.15
C ILE A 200 0.00 -12.69 5.52
N ILE A 201 0.76 -13.41 6.35
CA ILE A 201 1.11 -12.98 7.71
C ILE A 201 2.60 -12.71 7.88
N GLU A 202 3.44 -13.24 6.99
CA GLU A 202 4.88 -13.02 7.02
C GLU A 202 5.49 -13.20 5.62
N PHE A 203 6.49 -12.38 5.32
CA PHE A 203 7.24 -12.38 4.06
C PHE A 203 8.74 -12.25 4.37
N ASP A 204 9.54 -13.25 3.97
CA ASP A 204 10.99 -13.33 4.21
C ASP A 204 11.39 -13.10 5.68
N GLY A 205 10.68 -13.74 6.62
CA GLY A 205 10.95 -13.62 8.05
C GLY A 205 10.43 -12.33 8.70
N ARG A 206 9.79 -11.45 7.93
CA ARG A 206 9.22 -10.18 8.41
C ARG A 206 7.71 -10.30 8.54
N ILE A 207 7.19 -9.97 9.73
CA ILE A 207 5.76 -9.92 9.99
C ILE A 207 5.13 -8.89 9.06
N VAL A 208 4.03 -9.28 8.42
CA VAL A 208 3.23 -8.44 7.55
C VAL A 208 2.02 -7.96 8.33
N GLU A 209 1.93 -6.67 8.57
CA GLU A 209 0.83 -6.07 9.33
C GLU A 209 -0.22 -5.44 8.42
N ASN A 210 0.17 -4.86 7.27
CA ASN A 210 -0.76 -4.16 6.38
C ASN A 210 -0.35 -4.22 4.89
N PRO A 211 -1.28 -3.89 3.96
CA PRO A 211 -1.05 -4.00 2.51
C PRO A 211 0.11 -3.17 1.99
N THR A 212 0.31 -1.97 2.52
CA THR A 212 1.38 -1.08 2.07
C THR A 212 2.74 -1.63 2.44
N GLN A 213 2.90 -2.08 3.68
CA GLN A 213 4.12 -2.73 4.14
C GLN A 213 4.45 -3.94 3.27
N PHE A 214 3.47 -4.82 3.01
CA PHE A 214 3.66 -5.99 2.14
C PHE A 214 4.09 -5.59 0.72
N ARG A 215 3.42 -4.61 0.11
CA ARG A 215 3.77 -4.08 -1.21
C ARG A 215 5.21 -3.56 -1.24
N ASN A 216 5.64 -2.83 -0.21
CA ASN A 216 6.99 -2.28 -0.13
C ASN A 216 8.05 -3.38 0.03
N LEU A 217 7.79 -4.39 0.88
CA LEU A 217 8.67 -5.56 1.03
C LEU A 217 8.88 -6.30 -0.29
N VAL A 218 7.79 -6.55 -1.02
CA VAL A 218 7.84 -7.18 -2.34
C VAL A 218 8.63 -6.33 -3.32
N ALA A 219 8.35 -5.03 -3.40
CA ALA A 219 9.00 -4.13 -4.35
C ALA A 219 10.50 -3.96 -4.10
N GLN A 220 10.95 -4.03 -2.84
CA GLN A 220 12.36 -3.96 -2.47
C GLN A 220 13.09 -5.29 -2.64
N THR A 221 12.38 -6.38 -2.90
CA THR A 221 13.00 -7.70 -3.05
C THR A 221 13.72 -7.82 -4.40
N PRO A 222 14.99 -8.28 -4.42
CA PRO A 222 15.73 -8.46 -5.66
C PRO A 222 15.02 -9.41 -6.64
N ILE A 223 15.09 -9.05 -7.93
CA ILE A 223 14.54 -9.88 -9.01
C ILE A 223 15.24 -11.22 -9.06
N GLY A 224 14.46 -12.30 -9.20
CA GLY A 224 14.94 -13.67 -9.19
C GLY A 224 15.16 -14.26 -7.79
N LYS A 225 15.07 -13.47 -6.72
CA LYS A 225 15.14 -14.00 -5.36
C LYS A 225 13.93 -14.88 -5.08
N LYS A 226 14.18 -16.03 -4.47
CA LYS A 226 13.16 -16.90 -3.89
C LYS A 226 12.82 -16.36 -2.49
N ALA A 227 11.61 -15.82 -2.34
CA ALA A 227 11.08 -15.28 -1.10
C ALA A 227 10.18 -16.30 -0.40
N HIS A 228 10.31 -16.42 0.92
CA HIS A 228 9.52 -17.31 1.75
C HIS A 228 8.27 -16.58 2.27
N ILE A 229 7.11 -17.22 2.18
CA ILE A 229 5.82 -16.66 2.57
C ILE A 229 5.13 -17.60 3.56
N ARG A 230 4.74 -17.04 4.70
CA ARG A 230 3.85 -17.68 5.67
C ARG A 230 2.47 -17.06 5.54
N LEU A 231 1.45 -17.89 5.39
CA LEU A 231 0.08 -17.46 5.13
C LEU A 231 -0.95 -18.32 5.87
N ILE A 232 -2.18 -17.84 5.97
CA ILE A 232 -3.33 -18.58 6.46
C ILE A 232 -4.23 -18.89 5.27
N ARG A 233 -4.57 -20.17 5.08
CA ARG A 233 -5.55 -20.63 4.09
C ARG A 233 -6.52 -21.58 4.75
N ASN A 234 -7.82 -21.26 4.69
CA ASN A 234 -8.87 -22.05 5.32
C ASN A 234 -8.60 -22.30 6.83
N GLY A 235 -8.13 -21.27 7.54
CA GLY A 235 -7.82 -21.34 8.97
C GLY A 235 -6.54 -22.12 9.33
N GLN A 236 -5.76 -22.60 8.35
CA GLN A 236 -4.50 -23.30 8.60
C GLN A 236 -3.31 -22.48 8.11
N THR A 237 -2.24 -22.45 8.90
CA THR A 237 -0.97 -21.87 8.49
C THR A 237 -0.32 -22.73 7.43
N LYS A 238 0.14 -22.10 6.34
CA LYS A 238 0.90 -22.71 5.26
C LYS A 238 2.14 -21.89 4.97
N GLU A 239 3.12 -22.55 4.40
CA GLU A 239 4.36 -21.93 3.95
C GLU A 239 4.55 -22.22 2.47
N LEU A 240 4.89 -21.18 1.71
CA LEU A 240 5.13 -21.25 0.28
C LEU A 240 6.37 -20.45 -0.05
N ASP A 241 7.06 -20.86 -1.10
CA ASP A 241 8.12 -20.05 -1.67
C ASP A 241 7.68 -19.48 -3.02
N VAL A 242 8.02 -18.22 -3.27
CA VAL A 242 7.74 -17.54 -4.53
C VAL A 242 9.00 -16.89 -5.09
N THR A 243 9.21 -17.00 -6.40
CA THR A 243 10.32 -16.33 -7.08
C THR A 243 9.88 -14.95 -7.57
N ILE A 244 10.48 -13.89 -7.05
CA ILE A 244 10.11 -12.51 -7.39
C ILE A 244 10.53 -12.19 -8.83
N ALA A 245 9.61 -11.63 -9.62
CA ALA A 245 9.87 -11.18 -10.98
C ALA A 245 9.86 -9.64 -11.05
N GLU A 246 10.35 -9.09 -12.17
CA GLU A 246 10.28 -7.64 -12.42
C GLU A 246 8.83 -7.23 -12.70
N GLN A 247 8.42 -6.08 -12.15
CA GLN A 247 7.11 -5.50 -12.42
C GLN A 247 6.94 -5.19 -13.92
N PRO A 248 5.86 -5.67 -14.58
CA PRO A 248 5.59 -5.33 -15.97
C PRO A 248 5.46 -3.81 -16.16
N LYS A 249 6.13 -3.26 -17.18
CA LYS A 249 6.16 -1.81 -17.46
C LYS A 249 4.77 -1.20 -17.73
N ASN A 250 3.79 -2.00 -18.13
CA ASN A 250 2.45 -1.54 -18.53
C ASN A 250 1.42 -1.56 -17.38
N MET A 251 1.83 -1.86 -16.15
CA MET A 251 0.89 -2.12 -15.03
C MET A 251 0.65 -0.90 -14.11
N ALA A 252 1.06 0.29 -14.52
CA ALA A 252 0.80 1.52 -13.78
C ALA A 252 -0.65 1.97 -14.01
N GLN A 253 -1.54 1.62 -13.08
CA GLN A 253 -2.73 2.37 -12.62
C GLN A 253 -3.83 1.38 -12.22
N ALA A 254 -4.05 1.28 -10.91
CA ALA A 254 -5.41 1.51 -10.46
C ALA A 254 -5.34 2.13 -9.06
N GLU A 255 -5.80 3.37 -8.99
CA GLU A 255 -6.05 4.13 -7.79
C GLU A 255 -7.53 3.99 -7.44
N SER A 256 -7.87 4.04 -6.16
CA SER A 256 -9.26 4.00 -5.66
C SER A 256 -9.81 5.43 -5.51
N PRO A 257 -11.03 5.74 -6.01
CA PRO A 257 -11.77 6.95 -5.64
C PRO A 257 -13.02 6.68 -4.78
N GLY A 258 -13.42 7.70 -4.00
CA GLY A 258 -14.48 7.72 -2.98
C GLY A 258 -15.92 8.04 -3.44
N ASP A 259 -16.82 8.03 -2.45
CA ASP A 259 -18.31 8.00 -2.48
C ASP A 259 -19.04 9.32 -2.77
N SER A 260 -20.32 9.22 -3.22
CA SER A 260 -21.48 10.02 -2.71
C SER A 260 -22.89 9.62 -3.28
N ASN A 261 -23.80 9.21 -2.37
CA ASN A 261 -25.24 9.49 -2.09
C ASN A 261 -26.49 9.36 -3.02
N GLU A 262 -27.57 8.82 -2.39
CA GLU A 262 -29.07 9.02 -2.44
C GLU A 262 -29.94 8.34 -3.54
N GLU A 263 -31.13 7.72 -3.35
CA GLU A 263 -32.04 7.37 -2.21
C GLU A 263 -33.11 6.28 -2.63
N ALA A 264 -33.72 5.56 -1.63
CA ALA A 264 -34.99 4.74 -1.58
C ALA A 264 -35.15 3.37 -2.34
N ARG A 265 -35.80 2.26 -1.89
CA ARG A 265 -36.25 1.59 -0.62
C ARG A 265 -36.55 0.09 -0.94
N SER A 266 -36.05 -0.90 -0.17
CA SER A 266 -36.49 -2.33 -0.07
C SER A 266 -35.78 -3.05 1.12
N SER A 267 -36.18 -4.23 1.62
CA SER A 267 -35.84 -4.78 2.97
C SER A 267 -35.05 -6.13 3.03
N GLY A 268 -34.32 -6.41 4.14
CA GLY A 268 -33.48 -7.62 4.41
C GLY A 268 -32.01 -7.36 4.81
N ALA A 269 -31.14 -8.40 4.93
CA ALA A 269 -29.66 -8.23 5.04
C ALA A 269 -29.04 -7.59 3.79
N PHE A 270 -29.83 -7.53 2.72
CA PHE A 270 -29.59 -6.81 1.48
C PHE A 270 -30.70 -5.77 1.26
N ALA A 271 -31.29 -5.26 2.35
CA ALA A 271 -32.28 -4.19 2.34
C ALA A 271 -31.76 -3.05 1.49
N GLY A 272 -32.41 -2.80 0.37
CA GLY A 272 -32.11 -1.66 -0.47
C GLY A 272 -30.96 -1.88 -1.45
N LEU A 273 -30.45 -3.11 -1.60
CA LEU A 273 -29.59 -3.50 -2.71
C LEU A 273 -30.44 -4.02 -3.87
N ASP A 274 -30.42 -3.32 -5.01
CA ASP A 274 -31.00 -3.84 -6.24
C ASP A 274 -29.89 -4.33 -7.15
N VAL A 275 -30.01 -5.59 -7.59
CA VAL A 275 -29.08 -6.20 -8.54
C VAL A 275 -29.79 -6.53 -9.86
N ARG A 276 -29.04 -6.47 -10.95
CA ARG A 276 -29.52 -6.79 -12.31
C ARG A 276 -28.62 -7.84 -12.93
N GLU A 277 -29.17 -8.52 -13.92
CA GLU A 277 -28.38 -9.44 -14.74
C GLU A 277 -27.24 -8.70 -15.44
N LEU A 278 -26.05 -9.30 -15.41
CA LEU A 278 -24.90 -8.78 -16.12
C LEU A 278 -25.05 -9.05 -17.63
N THR A 279 -25.43 -8.04 -18.39
CA THR A 279 -25.48 -8.15 -19.86
C THR A 279 -24.09 -8.02 -20.48
N PRO A 280 -23.86 -8.53 -21.71
CA PRO A 280 -22.58 -8.37 -22.42
C PRO A 280 -22.15 -6.90 -22.62
N GLU A 281 -23.10 -5.97 -22.65
CA GLU A 281 -22.87 -4.53 -22.76
C GLU A 281 -22.37 -3.96 -21.43
N LEU A 282 -23.00 -4.34 -20.31
CA LEU A 282 -22.57 -3.95 -18.97
C LEU A 282 -21.21 -4.56 -18.62
N ALA A 283 -20.98 -5.83 -18.98
CA ALA A 283 -19.69 -6.49 -18.78
C ALA A 283 -18.54 -5.74 -19.48
N ARG A 284 -18.77 -5.28 -20.73
CA ARG A 284 -17.81 -4.43 -21.45
C ARG A 284 -17.60 -3.08 -20.76
N ARG A 285 -18.67 -2.45 -20.29
CA ARG A 285 -18.59 -1.15 -19.61
C ARG A 285 -17.79 -1.21 -18.31
N PHE A 286 -17.88 -2.32 -17.58
CA PHE A 286 -17.19 -2.51 -16.30
C PHE A 286 -15.83 -3.22 -16.44
N ASN A 287 -15.29 -3.36 -17.65
CA ASN A 287 -14.01 -4.04 -17.94
C ASN A 287 -13.91 -5.46 -17.36
N LEU A 288 -15.02 -6.17 -17.29
CA LEU A 288 -15.03 -7.57 -16.92
C LEU A 288 -14.42 -8.37 -18.08
N SER A 289 -13.33 -9.08 -17.78
CA SER A 289 -12.69 -9.94 -18.77
C SER A 289 -13.70 -10.97 -19.27
N ARG A 290 -13.79 -11.14 -20.59
CA ARG A 290 -14.77 -12.00 -21.29
C ARG A 290 -14.66 -13.50 -20.95
N ASP A 291 -13.75 -13.88 -20.08
CA ASP A 291 -13.49 -15.27 -19.71
C ASP A 291 -14.43 -15.71 -18.57
N GLY A 292 -15.73 -15.76 -18.88
CA GLY A 292 -16.69 -16.56 -18.10
C GLY A 292 -17.03 -16.09 -16.68
N GLN A 293 -16.67 -14.87 -16.29
CA GLN A 293 -17.16 -14.29 -15.03
C GLN A 293 -18.61 -13.85 -15.20
N GLY A 294 -19.54 -14.77 -14.93
CA GLY A 294 -20.92 -14.40 -14.63
C GLY A 294 -21.00 -13.58 -13.35
N GLY A 295 -22.17 -13.00 -13.09
CA GLY A 295 -22.36 -12.13 -11.95
C GLY A 295 -23.65 -11.34 -12.04
N VAL A 296 -23.92 -10.57 -10.99
CA VAL A 296 -25.02 -9.62 -10.96
C VAL A 296 -24.49 -8.22 -10.70
N VAL A 297 -24.96 -7.26 -11.49
CA VAL A 297 -24.55 -5.85 -11.37
C VAL A 297 -25.39 -5.18 -10.30
N VAL A 298 -24.74 -4.50 -9.37
CA VAL A 298 -25.40 -3.62 -8.41
C VAL A 298 -25.93 -2.39 -9.14
N ALA A 299 -27.24 -2.32 -9.30
CA ALA A 299 -27.91 -1.21 -9.96
C ALA A 299 -28.25 -0.09 -8.97
N ARG A 300 -28.47 -0.42 -7.70
CA ARG A 300 -28.78 0.53 -6.64
C ARG A 300 -28.29 -0.02 -5.29
N VAL A 301 -27.80 0.88 -4.44
CA VAL A 301 -27.52 0.63 -3.03
C VAL A 301 -28.33 1.67 -2.26
N ALA A 302 -29.08 1.28 -1.23
CA ALA A 302 -29.79 2.24 -0.40
C ALA A 302 -28.85 2.83 0.65
N ASP A 303 -28.97 4.12 0.89
CA ASP A 303 -28.24 4.81 1.95
C ASP A 303 -28.58 4.22 3.32
N GLY A 304 -27.55 4.05 4.16
CA GLY A 304 -27.67 3.40 5.47
C GLY A 304 -28.09 1.92 5.40
N SER A 305 -28.05 1.29 4.22
CA SER A 305 -28.26 -0.16 4.13
C SER A 305 -27.06 -0.94 4.67
N PRO A 306 -27.28 -2.15 5.18
CA PRO A 306 -26.23 -3.15 5.41
C PRO A 306 -25.17 -3.23 4.30
N ALA A 307 -25.61 -3.21 3.04
CA ALA A 307 -24.72 -3.31 1.89
C ALA A 307 -23.92 -2.01 1.67
N GLY A 308 -24.56 -0.85 1.82
CA GLY A 308 -23.89 0.46 1.73
C GLY A 308 -22.87 0.67 2.86
N GLU A 309 -23.21 0.32 4.10
CA GLU A 309 -22.28 0.37 5.24
C GLU A 309 -21.09 -0.58 5.08
N ALA A 310 -21.31 -1.72 4.44
CA ALA A 310 -20.25 -2.65 4.05
C ALA A 310 -19.39 -2.16 2.88
N GLY A 311 -19.73 -1.00 2.29
CA GLY A 311 -19.00 -0.37 1.20
C GLY A 311 -19.34 -0.89 -0.18
N VAL A 312 -20.47 -1.59 -0.38
CA VAL A 312 -20.99 -1.96 -1.71
C VAL A 312 -21.41 -0.69 -2.45
N GLN A 313 -21.05 -0.59 -3.73
CA GLN A 313 -21.31 0.59 -4.56
C GLN A 313 -22.11 0.24 -5.81
N VAL A 314 -22.81 1.23 -6.36
CA VAL A 314 -23.46 1.11 -7.67
C VAL A 314 -22.40 0.87 -8.75
N GLY A 315 -22.64 -0.11 -9.60
CA GLY A 315 -21.70 -0.55 -10.64
C GLY A 315 -20.78 -1.68 -10.19
N ASP A 316 -20.78 -2.06 -8.91
CA ASP A 316 -20.14 -3.31 -8.48
C ASP A 316 -20.77 -4.50 -9.21
N VAL A 317 -19.95 -5.50 -9.52
CA VAL A 317 -20.46 -6.78 -10.02
C VAL A 317 -20.19 -7.86 -8.99
N ILE A 318 -21.25 -8.37 -8.39
CA ILE A 318 -21.18 -9.45 -7.41
C ILE A 318 -20.93 -10.76 -8.15
N THR A 319 -19.82 -11.42 -7.81
CA THR A 319 -19.37 -12.66 -8.45
C THR A 319 -19.32 -13.84 -7.48
N GLU A 320 -19.37 -13.58 -6.17
CA GLU A 320 -19.40 -14.62 -5.14
C GLU A 320 -20.20 -14.13 -3.92
N VAL A 321 -20.98 -15.02 -3.31
CA VAL A 321 -21.59 -14.81 -1.99
C VAL A 321 -21.34 -16.04 -1.12
N ASN A 322 -20.74 -15.87 0.05
CA ASN A 322 -20.36 -16.94 0.97
C ASN A 322 -19.63 -18.11 0.29
N ARG A 323 -18.60 -17.79 -0.51
CA ARG A 323 -17.79 -18.77 -1.26
C ARG A 323 -18.55 -19.54 -2.35
N LYS A 324 -19.78 -19.13 -2.67
CA LYS A 324 -20.56 -19.68 -3.78
C LYS A 324 -20.48 -18.73 -4.98
N PRO A 325 -20.00 -19.20 -6.14
CA PRO A 325 -20.00 -18.42 -7.37
C PRO A 325 -21.41 -17.97 -7.73
N ILE A 326 -21.54 -16.71 -8.12
CA ILE A 326 -22.78 -16.13 -8.64
C ILE A 326 -22.56 -15.88 -10.12
N ALA A 327 -23.16 -16.70 -10.98
CA ALA A 327 -23.08 -16.52 -12.42
C ALA A 327 -24.30 -15.78 -12.97
N THR A 328 -25.46 -15.99 -12.34
CA THR A 328 -26.76 -15.47 -12.78
C THR A 328 -27.53 -14.83 -11.64
N LEU A 329 -28.56 -14.06 -11.99
CA LEU A 329 -29.51 -13.52 -11.01
C LEU A 329 -30.22 -14.63 -10.21
N ARG A 330 -30.45 -15.79 -10.83
CA ARG A 330 -31.05 -16.95 -10.17
C ARG A 330 -30.11 -17.53 -9.11
N ASP A 331 -28.81 -17.60 -9.38
CA ASP A 331 -27.83 -18.05 -8.39
C ASP A 331 -27.81 -17.12 -7.18
N PHE A 332 -27.82 -15.82 -7.44
CA PHE A 332 -27.90 -14.80 -6.40
C PHE A 332 -29.14 -15.00 -5.52
N GLN A 333 -30.33 -15.08 -6.13
CA GLN A 333 -31.59 -15.32 -5.41
C GLN A 333 -31.56 -16.61 -4.60
N ASN A 334 -31.07 -17.71 -5.16
CA ASN A 334 -30.96 -18.99 -4.46
C ASN A 334 -30.03 -18.96 -3.24
N VAL A 335 -28.96 -18.16 -3.29
CA VAL A 335 -28.07 -17.96 -2.13
C VAL A 335 -28.75 -17.06 -1.10
N MET A 336 -29.44 -16.02 -1.57
CA MET A 336 -30.19 -15.08 -0.74
C MET A 336 -31.32 -15.73 0.06
N ASP A 337 -32.10 -16.61 -0.55
CA ASP A 337 -33.22 -17.30 0.11
C ASP A 337 -32.76 -18.25 1.24
N LYS A 338 -31.47 -18.59 1.27
CA LYS A 338 -30.86 -19.49 2.26
C LYS A 338 -30.12 -18.75 3.37
N LEU A 339 -29.95 -17.43 3.25
CA LEU A 339 -29.30 -16.60 4.25
C LEU A 339 -30.30 -16.27 5.36
N LEU A 340 -29.92 -16.53 6.61
CA LEU A 340 -30.75 -16.12 7.75
C LEU A 340 -30.67 -14.59 7.92
N PRO A 341 -31.74 -13.94 8.42
CA PRO A 341 -31.77 -12.48 8.56
C PRO A 341 -30.68 -11.87 9.43
N LYS A 342 -29.97 -12.66 10.24
CA LYS A 342 -28.90 -12.21 11.15
C LYS A 342 -27.50 -12.70 10.75
N ASP A 343 -27.39 -13.43 9.65
CA ASP A 343 -26.10 -13.94 9.20
C ASP A 343 -25.34 -12.88 8.40
N PRO A 344 -24.05 -12.63 8.70
CA PRO A 344 -23.24 -11.80 7.82
C PRO A 344 -22.99 -12.53 6.49
N ALA A 345 -22.90 -11.77 5.41
CA ALA A 345 -22.59 -12.29 4.08
C ALA A 345 -21.21 -11.80 3.61
N LEU A 346 -20.30 -12.74 3.30
CA LEU A 346 -19.07 -12.46 2.57
C LEU A 346 -19.41 -12.33 1.09
N VAL A 347 -19.10 -11.18 0.49
CA VAL A 347 -19.37 -10.93 -0.93
C VAL A 347 -18.06 -10.60 -1.63
N LEU A 348 -17.84 -11.19 -2.81
CA LEU A 348 -16.80 -10.78 -3.73
C LEU A 348 -17.41 -9.88 -4.80
N VAL A 349 -16.93 -8.64 -4.85
CA VAL A 349 -17.33 -7.67 -5.87
C VAL A 349 -16.18 -7.41 -6.83
N HIS A 350 -16.53 -7.20 -8.10
CA HIS A 350 -15.64 -6.65 -9.10
C HIS A 350 -15.94 -5.17 -9.26
N ARG A 351 -14.95 -4.32 -8.96
CA ARG A 351 -15.04 -2.85 -9.01
C ARG A 351 -13.84 -2.31 -9.78
N ASN A 352 -14.09 -1.54 -10.83
CA ASN A 352 -13.06 -0.83 -11.60
C ASN A 352 -11.87 -1.74 -12.01
N GLY A 353 -12.14 -2.96 -12.49
CA GLY A 353 -11.11 -3.89 -12.94
C GLY A 353 -10.46 -4.73 -11.82
N ARG A 354 -10.96 -4.68 -10.58
CA ARG A 354 -10.37 -5.37 -9.42
C ARG A 354 -11.40 -6.13 -8.61
N ASN A 355 -10.96 -7.21 -7.98
CA ASN A 355 -11.78 -7.99 -7.05
C ASN A 355 -11.57 -7.53 -5.60
N LEU A 356 -12.65 -7.41 -4.84
CA LEU A 356 -12.67 -6.96 -3.44
C LEU A 356 -13.63 -7.82 -2.62
N TYR A 357 -13.19 -8.26 -1.45
CA TYR A 357 -14.05 -8.90 -0.46
C TYR A 357 -14.66 -7.88 0.49
N LEU A 358 -15.99 -7.93 0.63
CA LEU A 358 -16.78 -7.11 1.56
C LEU A 358 -17.59 -8.03 2.48
N THR A 359 -17.80 -7.60 3.73
CA THR A 359 -18.69 -8.31 4.66
C THR A 359 -19.93 -7.47 4.93
N ILE A 360 -21.08 -7.91 4.44
CA ILE A 360 -22.37 -7.29 4.69
C ILE A 360 -22.92 -7.81 6.01
N LYS A 361 -23.22 -6.91 6.94
CA LYS A 361 -23.79 -7.23 8.25
C LYS A 361 -25.25 -6.78 8.30
N PRO A 362 -26.17 -7.65 8.73
CA PRO A 362 -27.59 -7.33 8.80
C PRO A 362 -27.96 -6.29 9.85
#